data_AF-A0A969QB88-F1
#
_entry.id   AF-A0A969QB88-F1
#
_cell.length_a   1.000
_cell.length_b   1.000
_cell.length_c   1.000
_cell.angle_alpha   90.00
_cell.angle_beta   90.00
_cell.angle_gamma   90.00
#
_symmetry.space_group_name_H-M   'P 1'
#
loop_
_entity.id
_entity.type
_entity.pdbx_description
1 polymer ?
#
loop_
_entity_poly.entity_id
_entity_poly.type
_entity_poly.pdbx_seq_one_letter_code
_entity_poly.pdbx_strand_id
1 'polypeptide(L)'
;MVQTPTKSATKLPPSKHEFAEVIHRLEAGGAMIPDTPENLMQIIAIWKAYAVPMDFYWRDLLYIAERVFLNPLPFFKYFLPQEYLDLQNHYSGDKADLRVWRGTGSAHPELLEFMEKGETGKIPRLLHHLWHDRINMEFAEECMRAMLWHRGMYVPINQFDPYLDSDEYKANADRAIKAYFKKDPFMLALHKAFPDLFLEQCRQMSYYSNLGLFWEVMAPVFFEVSDLYDEGKVKTVPDAMNFLVNGIFAIAGRPIYHHVLIDGETYEIIPKSKGFTWLYEAALPYVEAVFYRTSPFRGTKSYNAQAKEVPDDQKDFHYGVLYADKFPVGTAGIPPTLLAQDMLHFLPPYLMDYYKQRCRGEDDVLNQIGVTFQRSMYCVTSAVIQALRTALLYPLDDPNPKHLKANRAFFESQIDRFCRPEYGMKYAARLRNIQTPDYR
;
A
#
# COMPACT_ATOMS: atom_id res chain seq x y z
N MET A 1 17.68 32.90 -15.77
CA MET A 1 17.46 32.18 -17.04
C MET A 1 17.37 30.71 -16.72
N VAL A 2 16.15 30.16 -16.73
CA VAL A 2 15.89 28.76 -16.39
C VAL A 2 16.38 27.91 -17.56
N GLN A 3 17.37 27.04 -17.31
CA GLN A 3 17.74 26.00 -18.26
C GLN A 3 16.60 24.99 -18.30
N THR A 4 15.76 25.11 -19.34
CA THR A 4 14.83 24.05 -19.74
C THR A 4 15.64 22.78 -19.97
N PRO A 5 15.34 21.65 -19.31
CA PRO A 5 15.96 20.38 -19.65
C PRO A 5 15.67 20.11 -21.12
N THR A 6 16.71 19.81 -21.89
CA THR A 6 16.62 19.53 -23.32
C THR A 6 15.63 18.38 -23.51
N LYS A 7 14.40 18.67 -23.94
CA LYS A 7 13.41 17.66 -24.33
C LYS A 7 14.09 16.75 -25.35
N SER A 8 14.32 15.49 -24.97
CA SER A 8 14.75 14.46 -25.90
C SER A 8 13.79 14.48 -27.09
N ALA A 9 14.32 14.73 -28.29
CA ALA A 9 13.52 14.77 -29.51
C ALA A 9 12.75 13.46 -29.63
N THR A 10 11.43 13.54 -29.80
CA THR A 10 10.54 12.38 -29.86
C THR A 10 10.94 11.50 -31.06
N LYS A 11 11.64 10.38 -30.78
CA LYS A 11 12.15 9.44 -31.80
C LYS A 11 11.03 8.60 -32.45
N LEU A 12 9.82 8.65 -31.90
CA LEU A 12 8.64 7.96 -32.41
C LEU A 12 7.57 8.99 -32.83
N PRO A 13 6.68 8.66 -33.79
CA PRO A 13 5.52 9.49 -34.09
C PRO A 13 4.62 9.65 -32.85
N PRO A 14 3.72 10.64 -32.77
CA PRO A 14 2.78 10.77 -31.66
C PRO A 14 1.99 9.46 -31.41
N SER A 15 1.70 9.16 -30.14
CA SER A 15 0.84 8.02 -29.80
C SER A 15 -0.59 8.33 -30.25
N LYS A 16 -1.31 7.31 -30.70
CA LYS A 16 -2.74 7.41 -31.07
C LYS A 16 -3.66 7.03 -29.91
N HIS A 17 -3.10 6.71 -28.75
CA HIS A 17 -3.83 6.32 -27.56
C HIS A 17 -4.68 7.49 -27.01
N GLU A 18 -5.84 7.22 -26.41
CA GLU A 18 -6.73 8.29 -25.91
C GLU A 18 -6.08 9.14 -24.80
N PHE A 19 -5.13 8.55 -24.09
CA PHE A 19 -4.28 9.18 -23.07
C PHE A 19 -2.85 9.45 -23.60
N ALA A 20 -2.71 9.88 -24.86
CA ALA A 20 -1.40 10.11 -25.49
C ALA A 20 -0.46 11.00 -24.65
N GLU A 21 -0.96 12.07 -24.03
CA GLU A 21 -0.18 12.95 -23.15
C GLU A 21 0.40 12.22 -21.92
N VAL A 22 -0.36 11.26 -21.37
CA VAL A 22 0.11 10.41 -20.25
C VAL A 22 1.23 9.50 -20.74
N ILE A 23 1.05 8.87 -21.90
CA ILE A 23 2.06 8.01 -22.53
C ILE A 23 3.35 8.79 -22.78
N HIS A 24 3.26 10.00 -23.35
CA HIS A 24 4.43 10.83 -23.62
C HIS A 24 5.18 11.23 -22.34
N ARG A 25 4.47 11.48 -21.23
CA ARG A 25 5.13 11.70 -19.94
C ARG A 25 5.85 10.45 -19.44
N LEU A 26 5.24 9.26 -19.54
CA LEU A 26 5.89 8.00 -19.15
C LEU A 26 7.13 7.69 -20.01
N GLU A 27 7.05 7.92 -21.32
CA GLU A 27 8.18 7.78 -22.25
C GLU A 27 9.33 8.75 -21.93
N ALA A 28 9.00 9.92 -21.38
CA ALA A 28 9.98 10.91 -20.91
C ALA A 28 10.51 10.62 -19.49
N GLY A 29 10.11 9.51 -18.86
CA GLY A 29 10.54 9.15 -17.52
C GLY A 29 9.78 9.86 -16.40
N GLY A 30 8.63 10.46 -16.72
CA GLY A 30 7.73 11.10 -15.77
C GLY A 30 6.62 10.16 -15.28
N ALA A 31 5.63 10.78 -14.62
CA ALA A 31 4.50 10.10 -14.00
C ALA A 31 3.18 10.28 -14.77
N MET A 32 2.16 9.49 -14.40
CA MET A 32 0.80 9.61 -14.93
C MET A 32 0.13 10.94 -14.57
N ILE A 33 0.57 11.58 -13.49
CA ILE A 33 0.13 12.91 -13.04
C ILE A 33 0.99 14.03 -13.68
N PRO A 34 0.42 15.24 -13.90
CA PRO A 34 1.19 16.38 -14.37
C PRO A 34 2.28 16.81 -13.37
N ASP A 35 3.44 17.21 -13.89
CA ASP A 35 4.54 17.76 -13.08
C ASP A 35 4.31 19.26 -12.83
N THR A 36 3.69 19.57 -11.69
CA THR A 36 3.48 20.95 -11.23
C THR A 36 3.94 21.07 -9.78
N PRO A 37 4.39 22.26 -9.33
CA PRO A 37 4.73 22.49 -7.92
C PRO A 37 3.58 22.16 -6.96
N GLU A 38 2.35 22.46 -7.38
CA GLU A 38 1.14 22.15 -6.61
C GLU A 38 0.88 20.65 -6.45
N ASN A 39 1.07 19.85 -7.52
CA ASN A 39 0.98 18.39 -7.41
C ASN A 39 2.11 17.84 -6.54
N LEU A 40 3.34 18.30 -6.74
CA LEU A 40 4.48 17.85 -5.94
C LEU A 40 4.25 18.06 -4.44
N MET A 41 3.89 19.28 -4.05
CA MET A 41 3.61 19.62 -2.65
C MET A 41 2.52 18.72 -2.05
N GLN A 42 1.42 18.52 -2.76
CA GLN A 42 0.33 17.64 -2.33
C GLN A 42 0.78 16.19 -2.14
N ILE A 43 1.55 15.65 -3.09
CA ILE A 43 2.03 14.25 -3.08
C ILE A 43 2.97 14.02 -1.90
N ILE A 44 3.96 14.89 -1.73
CA ILE A 44 4.93 14.74 -0.65
C ILE A 44 4.24 14.89 0.70
N ALA A 45 3.39 15.91 0.86
CA ALA A 45 2.67 16.15 2.09
C ALA A 45 1.82 14.96 2.52
N ILE A 46 1.08 14.37 1.59
CA ILE A 46 0.22 13.24 1.91
C ILE A 46 1.01 11.96 2.14
N TRP A 47 2.17 11.79 1.50
CA TRP A 47 3.08 10.69 1.85
C TRP A 47 3.62 10.84 3.27
N LYS A 48 3.99 12.04 3.71
CA LYS A 48 4.36 12.29 5.10
C LYS A 48 3.22 11.96 6.07
N ALA A 49 2.02 12.45 5.79
CA ALA A 49 0.84 12.20 6.62
C ALA A 49 0.45 10.71 6.65
N TYR A 50 0.68 9.98 5.56
CA TYR A 50 0.41 8.54 5.47
C TYR A 50 1.49 7.68 6.12
N ALA A 51 2.75 8.11 6.08
CA ALA A 51 3.87 7.35 6.63
C ALA A 51 3.74 7.12 8.15
N VAL A 52 3.15 8.06 8.88
CA VAL A 52 2.95 7.96 10.35
C VAL A 52 1.97 6.83 10.73
N PRO A 53 0.72 6.77 10.25
CA PRO A 53 -0.16 5.63 10.51
C PRO A 53 0.36 4.34 9.87
N MET A 54 1.06 4.42 8.71
CA MET A 54 1.72 3.24 8.13
C MET A 54 2.78 2.64 9.07
N ASP A 55 3.52 3.48 9.81
CA ASP A 55 4.48 3.03 10.83
C ASP A 55 3.79 2.26 11.96
N PHE A 56 2.57 2.63 12.35
CA PHE A 56 1.74 1.82 13.25
C PHE A 56 1.30 0.52 12.57
N TYR A 57 0.77 0.61 11.34
CA TYR A 57 0.19 -0.52 10.64
C TYR A 57 1.18 -1.66 10.46
N TRP A 58 2.40 -1.41 10.00
CA TRP A 58 3.34 -2.51 9.77
C TRP A 58 3.73 -3.21 11.08
N ARG A 59 3.90 -2.45 12.17
CA ARG A 59 4.20 -3.00 13.50
C ARG A 59 3.08 -3.87 14.00
N ASP A 60 1.84 -3.38 13.90
CA ASP A 60 0.68 -4.10 14.41
C ASP A 60 0.31 -5.31 13.54
N LEU A 61 0.49 -5.22 12.21
CA LEU A 61 0.34 -6.37 11.31
C LEU A 61 1.32 -7.50 11.66
N LEU A 62 2.59 -7.17 11.93
CA LEU A 62 3.58 -8.15 12.40
C LEU A 62 3.21 -8.67 13.78
N TYR A 63 2.86 -7.81 14.74
CA TYR A 63 2.39 -8.23 16.06
C TYR A 63 1.22 -9.22 15.99
N ILE A 64 0.24 -8.95 15.13
CA ILE A 64 -0.90 -9.83 14.92
C ILE A 64 -0.45 -11.18 14.36
N ALA A 65 0.38 -11.18 13.31
CA ALA A 65 0.86 -12.43 12.72
C ALA A 65 1.71 -13.27 13.70
N GLU A 66 2.60 -12.62 14.43
CA GLU A 66 3.66 -13.27 15.20
C GLU A 66 3.25 -13.63 16.63
N ARG A 67 2.41 -12.82 17.28
CA ARG A 67 2.06 -12.97 18.71
C ARG A 67 0.59 -13.29 18.92
N VAL A 68 -0.32 -12.58 18.25
CA VAL A 68 -1.76 -12.83 18.38
C VAL A 68 -2.11 -14.14 17.70
N PHE A 69 -1.59 -14.37 16.50
CA PHE A 69 -1.69 -15.57 15.69
C PHE A 69 -3.13 -16.11 15.61
N LEU A 70 -3.41 -17.21 16.32
CA LEU A 70 -4.71 -17.90 16.28
C LEU A 70 -5.53 -17.70 17.55
N ASN A 71 -5.31 -16.60 18.27
CA ASN A 71 -6.12 -16.26 19.44
C ASN A 71 -7.61 -16.21 19.04
N PRO A 72 -8.48 -17.08 19.60
CA PRO A 72 -9.91 -17.12 19.23
C PRO A 72 -10.67 -15.86 19.62
N LEU A 73 -10.19 -15.15 20.65
CA LEU A 73 -10.80 -13.95 21.21
C LEU A 73 -9.75 -12.82 21.27
N PRO A 74 -9.35 -12.25 20.13
CA PRO A 74 -8.26 -11.29 20.04
C PRO A 74 -8.73 -9.87 20.44
N PHE A 75 -9.35 -9.71 21.62
CA PHE A 75 -9.97 -8.46 22.07
C PHE A 75 -9.03 -7.26 22.06
N PHE A 76 -7.73 -7.50 22.25
CA PHE A 76 -6.70 -6.46 22.35
C PHE A 76 -5.70 -6.51 21.19
N LYS A 77 -6.08 -7.06 20.03
CA LYS A 77 -5.14 -7.21 18.90
C LYS A 77 -4.49 -5.92 18.40
N TYR A 78 -5.09 -4.76 18.67
CA TYR A 78 -4.56 -3.44 18.30
C TYR A 78 -3.76 -2.75 19.42
N PHE A 79 -3.55 -3.44 20.55
CA PHE A 79 -2.79 -2.91 21.69
C PHE A 79 -1.32 -3.26 21.51
N LEU A 80 -0.65 -2.55 20.61
CA LEU A 80 0.77 -2.72 20.32
C LEU A 80 1.61 -2.77 21.62
N PRO A 81 2.34 -3.87 21.88
CA PRO A 81 3.27 -3.92 23.00
C PRO A 81 4.44 -2.95 22.82
N GLN A 82 5.04 -2.52 23.93
CA GLN A 82 6.21 -1.63 23.88
C GLN A 82 7.36 -2.22 23.05
N GLU A 83 7.56 -3.54 23.11
CA GLU A 83 8.58 -4.23 22.30
C GLU A 83 8.38 -4.05 20.77
N TYR A 84 7.14 -3.91 20.29
CA TYR A 84 6.86 -3.66 18.87
C TYR A 84 6.93 -2.17 18.50
N LEU A 85 6.72 -1.26 19.47
CA LEU A 85 6.99 0.17 19.28
C LEU A 85 8.50 0.46 19.23
N ASP A 86 9.27 -0.26 20.04
CA ASP A 86 10.74 -0.17 20.09
C ASP A 86 11.42 -1.04 19.04
N LEU A 87 10.67 -1.92 18.35
CA LEU A 87 11.17 -2.77 17.27
C LEU A 87 11.88 -1.89 16.23
N GLN A 88 13.14 -2.20 15.97
CA GLN A 88 13.93 -1.46 15.01
C GLN A 88 13.48 -1.84 13.60
N ASN A 89 13.04 -0.85 12.84
CA ASN A 89 12.77 -1.02 11.42
C ASN A 89 14.09 -1.31 10.67
N HIS A 90 14.10 -2.34 9.83
CA HIS A 90 15.32 -2.75 9.11
C HIS A 90 15.81 -1.74 8.07
N TYR A 91 15.05 -0.68 7.79
CA TYR A 91 15.31 0.32 6.76
C TYR A 91 15.40 1.76 7.28
N SER A 92 15.37 1.98 8.59
CA SER A 92 15.52 3.30 9.19
C SER A 92 16.39 3.31 10.45
N GLY A 93 16.99 4.47 10.72
CA GLY A 93 17.89 4.66 11.85
C GLY A 93 19.29 4.07 11.66
N ASP A 94 20.12 4.26 12.67
CA ASP A 94 21.56 3.93 12.61
C ASP A 94 21.83 2.41 12.63
N LYS A 95 20.84 1.61 13.01
CA LYS A 95 20.93 0.14 13.08
C LYS A 95 20.28 -0.57 11.89
N ALA A 96 19.87 0.16 10.86
CA ALA A 96 19.22 -0.41 9.68
C ALA A 96 20.16 -1.34 8.88
N ASP A 97 19.61 -2.43 8.35
CA ASP A 97 20.28 -3.31 7.40
C ASP A 97 20.62 -2.57 6.09
N LEU A 98 19.65 -1.76 5.63
CA LEU A 98 19.77 -0.87 4.48
C LEU A 98 19.09 0.44 4.85
N ARG A 99 19.88 1.44 5.23
CA ARG A 99 19.33 2.73 5.67
C ARG A 99 18.70 3.50 4.50
N VAL A 100 17.38 3.47 4.42
CA VAL A 100 16.57 4.29 3.51
C VAL A 100 16.27 5.62 4.18
N TRP A 101 15.67 5.60 5.38
CA TRP A 101 15.34 6.81 6.13
C TRP A 101 16.40 7.15 7.18
N ARG A 102 16.77 8.43 7.23
CA ARG A 102 17.79 8.93 8.16
C ARG A 102 17.29 9.14 9.59
N GLY A 103 15.98 9.11 9.84
CA GLY A 103 15.38 9.31 11.15
C GLY A 103 15.50 8.12 12.12
N THR A 104 14.45 7.83 12.88
CA THR A 104 14.47 6.82 13.96
C THR A 104 14.22 5.40 13.45
N GLY A 105 14.78 4.40 14.13
CA GLY A 105 14.45 2.98 13.91
C GLY A 105 13.19 2.52 14.65
N SER A 106 12.95 3.08 15.85
CA SER A 106 11.72 2.87 16.62
C SER A 106 10.55 3.67 16.03
N ALA A 107 9.35 3.47 16.60
CA ALA A 107 8.13 4.15 16.19
C ALA A 107 8.33 5.67 16.08
N HIS A 108 7.71 6.25 15.05
CA HIS A 108 7.84 7.66 14.72
C HIS A 108 7.38 8.55 15.89
N PRO A 109 8.08 9.65 16.23
CA PRO A 109 7.70 10.50 17.38
C PRO A 109 6.26 11.02 17.33
N GLU A 110 5.78 11.48 16.17
CA GLU A 110 4.38 11.92 16.01
C GLU A 110 3.37 10.79 16.27
N LEU A 111 3.71 9.55 15.92
CA LEU A 111 2.86 8.40 16.23
C LEU A 111 2.78 8.17 17.73
N LEU A 112 3.94 8.19 18.41
CA LEU A 112 4.00 8.02 19.86
C LEU A 112 3.24 9.12 20.60
N GLU A 113 3.35 10.37 20.15
CA GLU A 113 2.60 11.49 20.71
C GLU A 113 1.09 11.30 20.56
N PHE A 114 0.63 10.91 19.36
CA PHE A 114 -0.78 10.62 19.12
C PHE A 114 -1.27 9.43 19.94
N MET A 115 -0.49 8.36 20.06
CA MET A 115 -0.86 7.21 20.90
C MET A 115 -0.95 7.55 22.40
N GLU A 116 -0.16 8.52 22.87
CA GLU A 116 -0.21 8.98 24.26
C GLU A 116 -1.41 9.90 24.52
N LYS A 117 -1.67 10.85 23.61
CA LYS A 117 -2.60 11.95 23.85
C LYS A 117 -3.91 11.84 23.08
N GLY A 118 -3.94 11.20 21.92
CA GLY A 118 -5.05 11.27 20.98
C GLY A 118 -5.50 12.70 20.70
N GLU A 119 -6.75 12.86 20.30
CA GLU A 119 -7.45 14.15 20.22
C GLU A 119 -8.09 14.56 21.56
N THR A 120 -8.34 13.58 22.44
CA THR A 120 -9.06 13.78 23.71
C THR A 120 -8.16 14.09 24.91
N GLY A 121 -6.84 14.11 24.72
CA GLY A 121 -5.85 14.32 25.77
C GLY A 121 -5.41 13.01 26.44
N LYS A 122 -4.44 13.11 27.35
CA LYS A 122 -3.80 11.93 27.95
C LYS A 122 -4.76 11.12 28.84
N ILE A 123 -5.28 10.02 28.30
CA ILE A 123 -6.11 9.04 28.99
C ILE A 123 -5.57 7.61 28.76
N PRO A 124 -5.99 6.61 29.55
CA PRO A 124 -5.59 5.23 29.32
C PRO A 124 -5.92 4.76 27.90
N ARG A 125 -5.00 4.02 27.28
CA ARG A 125 -5.14 3.48 25.91
C ARG A 125 -6.46 2.74 25.65
N LEU A 126 -7.00 2.05 26.65
CA LEU A 126 -8.31 1.40 26.54
C LEU A 126 -9.44 2.40 26.29
N LEU A 127 -9.42 3.54 26.98
CA LEU A 127 -10.44 4.59 26.78
C LEU A 127 -10.28 5.27 25.43
N HIS A 128 -9.03 5.53 24.99
CA HIS A 128 -8.73 5.95 23.62
C HIS A 128 -9.40 5.03 22.59
N HIS A 129 -9.25 3.70 22.75
CA HIS A 129 -9.85 2.74 21.84
C HIS A 129 -11.39 2.71 21.91
N LEU A 130 -11.96 2.76 23.12
CA LEU A 130 -13.42 2.73 23.30
C LEU A 130 -14.10 4.00 22.76
N TRP A 131 -13.39 5.13 22.77
CA TRP A 131 -13.88 6.42 22.26
C TRP A 131 -13.54 6.67 20.79
N HIS A 132 -12.94 5.68 20.12
CA HIS A 132 -12.47 5.79 18.73
C HIS A 132 -11.38 6.86 18.50
N ASP A 133 -10.68 7.26 19.56
CA ASP A 133 -9.51 8.15 19.52
C ASP A 133 -8.23 7.33 19.33
N ARG A 134 -8.08 6.74 18.14
CA ARG A 134 -6.99 5.80 17.83
C ARG A 134 -6.73 5.71 16.32
N ILE A 135 -5.60 5.09 15.99
CA ILE A 135 -5.31 4.66 14.62
C ILE A 135 -6.32 3.60 14.15
N ASN A 136 -6.89 3.82 12.97
CA ASN A 136 -7.89 2.97 12.33
C ASN A 136 -7.29 1.74 11.65
N MET A 137 -6.71 0.86 12.47
CA MET A 137 -6.05 -0.38 12.04
C MET A 137 -6.92 -1.31 11.17
N GLU A 138 -8.24 -1.19 11.23
CA GLU A 138 -9.17 -1.91 10.37
C GLU A 138 -8.89 -1.68 8.88
N PHE A 139 -8.41 -0.49 8.49
CA PHE A 139 -8.03 -0.21 7.12
C PHE A 139 -6.87 -1.11 6.66
N ALA A 140 -5.87 -1.31 7.52
CA ALA A 140 -4.75 -2.20 7.25
C ALA A 140 -5.21 -3.64 7.03
N GLU A 141 -6.14 -4.12 7.86
CA GLU A 141 -6.69 -5.45 7.69
C GLU A 141 -7.56 -5.60 6.44
N GLU A 142 -8.30 -4.56 6.04
CA GLU A 142 -9.04 -4.58 4.77
C GLU A 142 -8.09 -4.72 3.58
N CYS A 143 -6.95 -4.02 3.59
CA CYS A 143 -5.91 -4.20 2.57
C CYS A 143 -5.34 -5.63 2.58
N MET A 144 -5.05 -6.19 3.76
CA MET A 144 -4.57 -7.57 3.90
C MET A 144 -5.61 -8.58 3.41
N ARG A 145 -6.89 -8.41 3.78
CA ARG A 145 -8.00 -9.26 3.31
C ARG A 145 -8.18 -9.16 1.81
N ALA A 146 -8.01 -7.97 1.22
CA ALA A 146 -8.03 -7.81 -0.23
C ALA A 146 -6.90 -8.59 -0.90
N MET A 147 -5.69 -8.59 -0.35
CA MET A 147 -4.58 -9.41 -0.86
C MET A 147 -4.85 -10.91 -0.74
N LEU A 148 -5.34 -11.37 0.41
CA LEU A 148 -5.69 -12.77 0.65
C LEU A 148 -6.78 -13.27 -0.31
N TRP A 149 -7.78 -12.42 -0.59
CA TRP A 149 -8.93 -12.81 -1.41
C TRP A 149 -8.60 -12.85 -2.90
N HIS A 150 -7.72 -11.96 -3.37
CA HIS A 150 -7.28 -11.93 -4.77
C HIS A 150 -6.06 -12.84 -4.98
N ARG A 151 -6.31 -14.15 -4.99
CA ARG A 151 -5.26 -15.18 -5.14
C ARG A 151 -4.73 -15.29 -6.58
N GLY A 152 -3.60 -15.96 -6.77
CA GLY A 152 -3.04 -16.29 -8.09
C GLY A 152 -2.49 -15.12 -8.90
N MET A 153 -2.28 -13.94 -8.30
CA MET A 153 -1.74 -12.78 -8.99
C MET A 153 -0.27 -13.00 -9.38
N TYR A 154 0.08 -12.74 -10.64
CA TYR A 154 1.44 -12.85 -11.18
C TYR A 154 2.09 -14.24 -11.10
N VAL A 155 1.31 -15.32 -10.92
CA VAL A 155 1.82 -16.70 -11.05
C VAL A 155 2.30 -16.95 -12.50
N PRO A 156 3.45 -17.63 -12.74
CA PRO A 156 4.31 -18.33 -11.78
C PRO A 156 5.44 -17.49 -11.16
N ILE A 157 5.46 -16.18 -11.39
CA ILE A 157 6.50 -15.28 -10.84
C ILE A 157 6.30 -15.12 -9.33
N ASN A 158 5.08 -14.82 -8.90
CA ASN A 158 4.71 -14.86 -7.48
C ASN A 158 4.57 -16.32 -7.02
N GLN A 159 5.36 -16.70 -6.02
CA GLN A 159 5.33 -18.06 -5.46
C GLN A 159 4.77 -18.15 -4.04
N PHE A 160 4.56 -17.00 -3.39
CA PHE A 160 4.00 -16.93 -2.04
C PHE A 160 2.64 -17.62 -1.95
N ASP A 161 1.70 -17.23 -2.81
CA ASP A 161 0.33 -17.75 -2.77
C ASP A 161 0.23 -19.26 -3.10
N PRO A 162 0.88 -19.78 -4.17
CA PRO A 162 0.95 -21.22 -4.40
C PRO A 162 1.58 -22.02 -3.24
N TYR A 163 2.56 -21.44 -2.54
CA TYR A 163 3.20 -22.12 -1.40
C TYR A 163 2.24 -22.34 -0.23
N LEU A 164 1.27 -21.45 -0.02
CA LEU A 164 0.27 -21.59 1.06
C LEU A 164 -0.62 -22.84 0.91
N ASP A 165 -0.65 -23.46 -0.28
CA ASP A 165 -1.40 -24.69 -0.53
C ASP A 165 -0.51 -25.95 -0.55
N SER A 166 0.82 -25.77 -0.42
CA SER A 166 1.78 -26.87 -0.41
C SER A 166 1.68 -27.73 0.84
N ASP A 167 2.05 -29.00 0.73
CA ASP A 167 2.11 -29.92 1.87
C ASP A 167 3.13 -29.47 2.92
N GLU A 168 4.19 -28.78 2.48
CA GLU A 168 5.19 -28.22 3.38
C GLU A 168 4.61 -27.10 4.25
N TYR A 169 3.88 -26.16 3.65
CA TYR A 169 3.20 -25.10 4.41
C TYR A 169 2.20 -25.69 5.40
N LYS A 170 1.38 -26.66 4.95
CA LYS A 170 0.42 -27.36 5.82
C LYS A 170 1.10 -28.03 7.00
N ALA A 171 2.24 -28.69 6.78
CA ALA A 171 3.01 -29.31 7.85
C ALA A 171 3.62 -28.28 8.81
N ASN A 172 4.12 -27.14 8.31
CA ASN A 172 4.64 -26.07 9.15
C ASN A 172 3.52 -25.42 9.99
N ALA A 173 2.40 -25.09 9.36
CA ALA A 173 1.22 -24.54 10.02
C ALA A 173 0.66 -25.50 11.08
N ASP A 174 0.51 -26.80 10.77
CA ASP A 174 0.01 -27.78 11.73
C ASP A 174 0.91 -27.91 12.98
N ARG A 175 2.24 -27.86 12.81
CA ARG A 175 3.18 -27.82 13.93
C ARG A 175 2.97 -26.57 14.80
N ALA A 176 2.85 -25.40 14.18
CA ALA A 176 2.63 -24.14 14.88
C ALA A 176 1.25 -24.10 15.58
N ILE A 177 0.18 -24.55 14.93
CA ILE A 177 -1.18 -24.62 15.50
C ILE A 177 -1.20 -25.51 16.75
N LYS A 178 -0.60 -26.71 16.66
CA LYS A 178 -0.52 -27.65 17.78
C LYS A 178 0.32 -27.10 18.94
N ALA A 179 1.40 -26.39 18.64
CA ALA A 179 2.20 -25.71 19.65
C ALA A 179 1.41 -24.59 20.33
N TYR A 180 0.71 -23.76 19.55
CA TYR A 180 -0.07 -22.63 20.05
C TYR A 180 -1.20 -23.08 20.98
N PHE A 181 -1.96 -24.11 20.59
CA PHE A 181 -3.06 -24.64 21.41
C PHE A 181 -2.64 -25.73 22.39
N LYS A 182 -1.34 -25.97 22.62
CA LYS A 182 -0.85 -27.07 23.48
C LYS A 182 -1.47 -27.09 24.88
N LYS A 183 -1.80 -25.91 25.43
CA LYS A 183 -2.38 -25.73 26.76
C LYS A 183 -3.93 -25.73 26.76
N ASP A 184 -4.57 -25.75 25.59
CA ASP A 184 -6.02 -25.72 25.41
C ASP A 184 -6.50 -27.00 24.70
N PRO A 185 -6.90 -28.04 25.45
CA PRO A 185 -7.33 -29.32 24.87
C PRO A 185 -8.62 -29.20 24.04
N PHE A 186 -9.47 -28.21 24.32
CA PHE A 186 -10.68 -27.97 23.55
C PHE A 186 -10.32 -27.47 22.14
N MET A 187 -9.42 -26.49 22.05
CA MET A 187 -8.96 -25.97 20.76
C MET A 187 -8.17 -27.01 19.96
N LEU A 188 -7.36 -27.86 20.61
CA LEU A 188 -6.71 -29.00 19.94
C LEU A 188 -7.72 -30.02 19.39
N ALA A 189 -8.78 -30.32 20.16
CA ALA A 189 -9.85 -31.21 19.70
C ALA A 189 -10.59 -30.60 18.49
N LEU A 190 -10.83 -29.29 18.52
CA LEU A 190 -11.46 -28.56 17.42
C LEU A 190 -10.58 -28.58 16.16
N HIS A 191 -9.26 -28.37 16.30
CA HIS A 191 -8.31 -28.49 15.19
C HIS A 191 -8.28 -29.90 14.61
N LYS A 192 -8.33 -30.93 15.46
CA LYS A 192 -8.38 -32.32 15.00
C LYS A 192 -9.68 -32.63 14.23
N ALA A 193 -10.82 -32.06 14.66
CA ALA A 193 -12.10 -32.29 14.02
C ALA A 193 -12.26 -31.49 12.70
N PHE A 194 -11.72 -30.27 12.65
CA PHE A 194 -11.79 -29.36 11.52
C PHE A 194 -10.40 -28.78 11.19
N PRO A 195 -9.49 -29.59 10.61
CA PRO A 195 -8.09 -29.20 10.43
C PRO A 195 -7.92 -27.98 9.51
N ASP A 196 -8.86 -27.77 8.58
CA ASP A 196 -8.81 -26.64 7.67
C ASP A 196 -9.20 -25.32 8.33
N LEU A 197 -9.95 -25.33 9.45
CA LEU A 197 -10.43 -24.12 10.12
C LEU A 197 -9.27 -23.21 10.54
N PHE A 198 -8.31 -23.77 11.27
CA PHE A 198 -7.13 -23.02 11.74
C PHE A 198 -6.06 -22.88 10.67
N LEU A 199 -6.04 -23.79 9.70
CA LEU A 199 -5.16 -23.66 8.53
C LEU A 199 -5.49 -22.40 7.73
N GLU A 200 -6.78 -22.13 7.45
CA GLU A 200 -7.19 -20.91 6.75
C GLU A 200 -6.88 -19.64 7.55
N GLN A 201 -7.06 -19.67 8.87
CA GLN A 201 -6.64 -18.56 9.73
C GLN A 201 -5.11 -18.37 9.72
N CYS A 202 -4.33 -19.45 9.66
CA CYS A 202 -2.88 -19.39 9.52
C CYS A 202 -2.46 -18.79 8.16
N ARG A 203 -3.18 -19.09 7.07
CA ARG A 203 -2.98 -18.43 5.77
C ARG A 203 -3.26 -16.94 5.87
N GLN A 204 -4.32 -16.55 6.56
CA GLN A 204 -4.61 -15.15 6.83
C GLN A 204 -3.45 -14.48 7.59
N MET A 205 -2.92 -15.10 8.66
CA MET A 205 -1.75 -14.57 9.40
C MET A 205 -0.50 -14.44 8.53
N SER A 206 -0.34 -15.32 7.54
CA SER A 206 0.77 -15.21 6.59
C SER A 206 0.63 -13.98 5.70
N TYR A 207 -0.59 -13.58 5.33
CA TYR A 207 -0.86 -12.32 4.63
C TYR A 207 -0.73 -11.09 5.54
N TYR A 208 -1.03 -11.19 6.84
CA TYR A 208 -0.68 -10.14 7.80
C TYR A 208 0.83 -9.89 7.80
N SER A 209 1.62 -10.96 7.91
CA SER A 209 3.09 -10.85 7.88
C SER A 209 3.59 -10.29 6.54
N ASN A 210 3.05 -10.76 5.41
CA ASN A 210 3.40 -10.24 4.07
C ASN A 210 3.14 -8.73 3.94
N LEU A 211 1.95 -8.26 4.33
CA LEU A 211 1.62 -6.83 4.26
C LEU A 211 2.42 -6.01 5.28
N GLY A 212 2.68 -6.56 6.47
CA GLY A 212 3.54 -5.93 7.46
C GLY A 212 4.95 -5.70 6.92
N LEU A 213 5.58 -6.73 6.36
CA LEU A 213 6.90 -6.62 5.71
C LEU A 213 6.89 -5.70 4.48
N PHE A 214 5.75 -5.60 3.79
CA PHE A 214 5.60 -4.61 2.71
C PHE A 214 5.69 -3.18 3.23
N TRP A 215 4.90 -2.84 4.25
CA TRP A 215 4.84 -1.49 4.81
C TRP A 215 6.02 -1.12 5.71
N GLU A 216 6.75 -2.10 6.25
CA GLU A 216 8.03 -1.87 6.93
C GLU A 216 9.02 -1.13 6.01
N VAL A 217 8.99 -1.42 4.70
CA VAL A 217 9.79 -0.72 3.69
C VAL A 217 9.18 0.63 3.32
N MET A 218 7.87 0.67 3.05
CA MET A 218 7.23 1.84 2.45
C MET A 218 7.16 3.04 3.40
N ALA A 219 7.04 2.82 4.71
CA ALA A 219 7.00 3.92 5.68
C ALA A 219 8.32 4.73 5.66
N PRO A 220 9.52 4.13 5.82
CA PRO A 220 10.81 4.82 5.64
C PRO A 220 10.97 5.51 4.28
N VAL A 221 10.52 4.89 3.19
CA VAL A 221 10.58 5.51 1.86
C VAL A 221 9.79 6.82 1.81
N PHE A 222 8.58 6.84 2.40
CA PHE A 222 7.75 8.03 2.44
C PHE A 222 8.25 9.10 3.43
N PHE A 223 8.85 8.72 4.54
CA PHE A 223 9.51 9.67 5.43
C PHE A 223 10.70 10.35 4.75
N GLU A 224 11.61 9.57 4.16
CA GLU A 224 12.84 10.10 3.57
C GLU A 224 12.55 11.04 2.38
N VAL A 225 11.60 10.70 1.51
CA VAL A 225 11.26 11.58 0.38
C VAL A 225 10.65 12.91 0.85
N SER A 226 9.94 12.91 1.98
CA SER A 226 9.46 14.15 2.62
C SER A 226 10.61 14.98 3.16
N ASP A 227 11.54 14.38 3.89
CA ASP A 227 12.71 15.09 4.42
C ASP A 227 13.55 15.70 3.28
N LEU A 228 13.74 14.94 2.18
CA LEU A 228 14.46 15.44 1.00
C LEU A 228 13.73 16.58 0.28
N TYR A 229 12.40 16.62 0.32
CA TYR A 229 11.63 17.75 -0.19
C TYR A 229 11.80 19.00 0.68
N ASP A 230 11.74 18.84 2.01
CA ASP A 230 11.96 19.93 2.96
C ASP A 230 13.39 20.49 2.87
N GLU A 231 14.37 19.63 2.56
CA GLU A 231 15.76 20.01 2.25
C GLU A 231 15.93 20.65 0.86
N GLY A 232 14.88 20.74 0.05
CA GLY A 232 14.91 21.30 -1.32
C GLY A 232 15.63 20.43 -2.35
N LYS A 233 15.84 19.13 -2.05
CA LYS A 233 16.48 18.16 -2.96
C LYS A 233 15.50 17.52 -3.93
N VAL A 234 14.24 17.34 -3.54
CA VAL A 234 13.16 16.90 -4.44
C VAL A 234 12.45 18.15 -4.98
N LYS A 235 12.49 18.36 -6.30
CA LYS A 235 11.99 19.61 -6.93
C LYS A 235 10.86 19.41 -7.92
N THR A 236 10.71 18.18 -8.41
CA THR A 236 9.72 17.83 -9.43
C THR A 236 9.05 16.50 -9.09
N VAL A 237 7.87 16.25 -9.67
CA VAL A 237 7.18 14.96 -9.55
C VAL A 237 8.05 13.80 -10.06
N PRO A 238 8.76 13.91 -11.20
CA PRO A 238 9.74 12.91 -11.61
C PRO A 238 10.84 12.64 -10.57
N ASP A 239 11.36 13.65 -9.86
CA ASP A 239 12.35 13.41 -8.80
C ASP A 239 11.77 12.52 -7.69
N ALA A 240 10.56 12.85 -7.22
CA ALA A 240 9.86 12.08 -6.20
C ALA A 240 9.57 10.64 -6.67
N MET A 241 9.10 10.48 -7.91
CA MET A 241 8.85 9.17 -8.50
C MET A 241 10.14 8.36 -8.66
N ASN A 242 11.23 8.98 -9.12
CA ASN A 242 12.52 8.31 -9.28
C ASN A 242 13.11 7.88 -7.94
N PHE A 243 12.88 8.65 -6.87
CA PHE A 243 13.22 8.21 -5.52
C PHE A 243 12.49 6.90 -5.15
N LEU A 244 11.19 6.78 -5.45
CA LEU A 244 10.44 5.54 -5.25
C LEU A 244 10.98 4.39 -6.11
N VAL A 245 11.29 4.64 -7.40
CA VAL A 245 11.85 3.62 -8.31
C VAL A 245 13.17 3.07 -7.76
N ASN A 246 14.07 3.96 -7.35
CA ASN A 246 15.35 3.57 -6.76
C ASN A 246 15.16 2.80 -5.45
N GLY A 247 14.23 3.27 -4.61
CA GLY A 247 13.82 2.58 -3.38
C GLY A 247 13.37 1.15 -3.67
N ILE A 248 12.43 0.96 -4.59
CA ILE A 248 11.91 -0.36 -5.03
C ILE A 248 13.05 -1.29 -5.43
N PHE A 249 13.99 -0.85 -6.26
CA PHE A 249 15.11 -1.68 -6.69
C PHE A 249 16.07 -2.03 -5.56
N ALA A 250 16.32 -1.10 -4.63
CA ALA A 250 17.23 -1.32 -3.51
C ALA A 250 16.73 -2.39 -2.53
N ILE A 251 15.40 -2.51 -2.39
CA ILE A 251 14.76 -3.44 -1.46
C ILE A 251 14.08 -4.64 -2.13
N ALA A 252 14.15 -4.74 -3.47
CA ALA A 252 13.43 -5.76 -4.24
C ALA A 252 13.71 -7.20 -3.77
N GLY A 253 14.95 -7.48 -3.34
CA GLY A 253 15.39 -8.79 -2.87
C GLY A 253 15.23 -9.04 -1.36
N ARG A 254 14.58 -8.15 -0.62
CA ARG A 254 14.38 -8.32 0.84
C ARG A 254 13.42 -9.49 1.10
N PRO A 255 13.68 -10.31 2.14
CA PRO A 255 12.94 -11.55 2.32
C PRO A 255 11.51 -11.32 2.79
N ILE A 256 10.57 -12.09 2.25
CA ILE A 256 9.22 -12.26 2.78
C ILE A 256 9.15 -13.60 3.49
N TYR A 257 8.64 -13.61 4.72
CA TYR A 257 8.61 -14.78 5.59
C TYR A 257 7.44 -14.65 6.58
N HIS A 258 7.16 -15.71 7.32
CA HIS A 258 6.19 -15.69 8.41
C HIS A 258 6.70 -16.57 9.55
N HIS A 259 7.11 -15.93 10.64
CA HIS A 259 7.65 -16.58 11.83
C HIS A 259 6.73 -16.28 13.01
N VAL A 260 6.15 -17.29 13.63
CA VAL A 260 5.28 -17.10 14.80
C VAL A 260 6.07 -17.38 16.08
N LEU A 261 5.83 -16.58 17.12
CA LEU A 261 6.49 -16.68 18.42
C LEU A 261 5.52 -17.27 19.46
N ILE A 262 5.79 -18.50 19.90
CA ILE A 262 4.92 -19.27 20.80
C ILE A 262 5.75 -19.70 22.01
N ASP A 263 5.35 -19.27 23.21
CA ASP A 263 6.05 -19.62 24.48
C ASP A 263 7.57 -19.36 24.46
N GLY A 264 8.03 -18.34 23.72
CA GLY A 264 9.45 -17.98 23.58
C GLY A 264 10.20 -18.74 22.48
N GLU A 265 9.55 -19.67 21.79
CA GLU A 265 10.09 -20.40 20.63
C GLU A 265 9.59 -19.78 19.31
N THR A 266 10.45 -19.80 18.29
CA THR A 266 10.08 -19.37 16.92
C THR A 266 9.69 -20.57 16.08
N TYR A 267 8.51 -20.52 15.47
CA TYR A 267 8.04 -21.49 14.49
C TYR A 267 8.02 -20.83 13.11
N GLU A 268 8.85 -21.33 12.20
CA GLU A 268 8.89 -20.85 10.81
C GLU A 268 7.74 -21.47 10.01
N ILE A 269 6.66 -20.71 9.81
CA ILE A 269 5.53 -21.13 8.96
C ILE A 269 5.95 -21.01 7.49
N ILE A 270 6.54 -19.87 7.13
CA ILE A 270 7.19 -19.63 5.85
C ILE A 270 8.65 -19.26 6.16
N PRO A 271 9.62 -20.16 5.93
CA PRO A 271 11.01 -19.90 6.26
C PRO A 271 11.66 -18.98 5.23
N LYS A 272 12.60 -18.14 5.67
CA LYS A 272 13.39 -17.25 4.78
C LYS A 272 14.13 -18.03 3.67
N SER A 273 14.46 -19.30 3.91
CA SER A 273 15.10 -20.19 2.93
C SER A 273 14.27 -20.48 1.69
N LYS A 274 12.96 -20.14 1.68
CA LYS A 274 12.13 -20.17 0.46
C LYS A 274 12.57 -19.18 -0.61
N GLY A 275 13.32 -18.14 -0.22
CA GLY A 275 13.80 -17.13 -1.16
C GLY A 275 12.68 -16.25 -1.71
N PHE A 276 11.55 -16.13 -1.01
CA PHE A 276 10.51 -15.16 -1.33
C PHE A 276 11.03 -13.74 -1.09
N THR A 277 10.76 -12.86 -2.05
CA THR A 277 11.32 -11.52 -2.15
C THR A 277 10.24 -10.46 -2.14
N TRP A 278 10.57 -9.28 -1.62
CA TRP A 278 9.61 -8.20 -1.45
C TRP A 278 8.93 -7.78 -2.76
N LEU A 279 9.67 -7.72 -3.87
CA LEU A 279 9.11 -7.23 -5.14
C LEU A 279 8.00 -8.15 -5.68
N TYR A 280 8.31 -9.44 -5.82
CA TYR A 280 7.40 -10.39 -6.47
C TYR A 280 6.34 -10.93 -5.51
N GLU A 281 6.67 -11.07 -4.23
CA GLU A 281 5.78 -11.69 -3.24
C GLU A 281 4.87 -10.72 -2.49
N ALA A 282 5.24 -9.43 -2.42
CA ALA A 282 4.47 -8.44 -1.67
C ALA A 282 4.07 -7.23 -2.53
N ALA A 283 5.03 -6.56 -3.19
CA ALA A 283 4.78 -5.27 -3.83
C ALA A 283 3.90 -5.33 -5.08
N LEU A 284 4.21 -6.20 -6.05
CA LEU A 284 3.39 -6.35 -7.25
C LEU A 284 1.97 -6.86 -6.93
N PRO A 285 1.80 -7.91 -6.10
CA PRO A 285 0.48 -8.33 -5.65
C PRO A 285 -0.28 -7.24 -4.88
N TYR A 286 0.40 -6.47 -4.01
CA TYR A 286 -0.23 -5.38 -3.27
C TYR A 286 -0.79 -4.29 -4.20
N VAL A 287 0.00 -3.84 -5.18
CA VAL A 287 -0.45 -2.83 -6.15
C VAL A 287 -1.68 -3.34 -6.91
N GLU A 288 -1.67 -4.59 -7.36
CA GLU A 288 -2.82 -5.17 -8.06
C GLU A 288 -4.05 -5.31 -7.15
N ALA A 289 -3.87 -5.86 -5.94
CA ALA A 289 -4.96 -6.13 -5.00
C ALA A 289 -5.56 -4.87 -4.40
N VAL A 290 -4.75 -3.85 -4.07
CA VAL A 290 -5.20 -2.67 -3.31
C VAL A 290 -5.40 -1.45 -4.21
N PHE A 291 -4.53 -1.24 -5.19
CA PHE A 291 -4.63 -0.03 -6.04
C PHE A 291 -5.59 -0.21 -7.21
N TYR A 292 -5.61 -1.39 -7.82
CA TYR A 292 -6.51 -1.70 -8.93
C TYR A 292 -7.83 -2.33 -8.45
N ARG A 293 -7.77 -3.44 -7.72
CA ARG A 293 -8.94 -4.29 -7.50
C ARG A 293 -9.77 -3.90 -6.27
N THR A 294 -9.26 -4.20 -5.09
CA THR A 294 -9.88 -4.22 -3.75
C THR A 294 -11.30 -4.78 -3.69
N SER A 295 -11.85 -4.96 -2.50
CA SER A 295 -13.24 -5.40 -2.34
C SER A 295 -14.22 -4.26 -2.75
N PRO A 296 -15.33 -4.56 -3.44
CA PRO A 296 -16.30 -3.54 -3.83
C PRO A 296 -16.89 -2.85 -2.60
N PHE A 297 -16.91 -1.51 -2.59
CA PHE A 297 -17.39 -0.78 -1.41
C PHE A 297 -18.88 -1.01 -1.21
N ARG A 298 -19.25 -1.35 0.03
CA ARG A 298 -20.64 -1.68 0.39
C ARG A 298 -21.59 -0.49 0.25
N GLY A 299 -21.08 0.74 0.35
CA GLY A 299 -21.85 1.96 0.15
C GLY A 299 -22.01 2.39 -1.32
N THR A 300 -21.30 1.80 -2.28
CA THR A 300 -21.32 2.26 -3.69
C THR A 300 -21.74 1.21 -4.71
N LYS A 301 -21.77 -0.08 -4.33
CA LYS A 301 -22.10 -1.19 -5.23
C LYS A 301 -23.07 -2.16 -4.58
N SER A 302 -24.07 -2.58 -5.36
CA SER A 302 -24.98 -3.64 -4.98
C SER A 302 -24.35 -5.01 -5.21
N TYR A 303 -24.29 -5.83 -4.16
CA TYR A 303 -23.87 -7.23 -4.26
C TYR A 303 -25.01 -8.17 -4.68
N ASN A 304 -26.15 -7.61 -5.09
CA ASN A 304 -27.24 -8.39 -5.64
C ASN A 304 -26.78 -9.07 -6.94
N ALA A 305 -26.68 -10.39 -6.93
CA ALA A 305 -26.25 -11.19 -8.09
C ALA A 305 -27.14 -10.98 -9.33
N GLN A 306 -28.40 -10.56 -9.17
CA GLN A 306 -29.29 -10.24 -10.29
C GLN A 306 -28.98 -8.89 -10.93
N ALA A 307 -28.47 -7.93 -10.16
CA ALA A 307 -28.16 -6.58 -10.64
C ALA A 307 -26.86 -6.53 -11.46
N LYS A 308 -25.97 -7.51 -11.27
CA LYS A 308 -24.69 -7.65 -12.01
C LYS A 308 -23.81 -6.38 -11.96
N GLU A 309 -23.85 -5.65 -10.85
CA GLU A 309 -23.00 -4.47 -10.64
C GLU A 309 -21.57 -4.83 -10.21
N VAL A 310 -21.41 -5.96 -9.51
CA VAL A 310 -20.11 -6.52 -9.16
C VAL A 310 -19.75 -7.59 -10.20
N PRO A 311 -18.55 -7.54 -10.82
CA PRO A 311 -18.10 -8.55 -11.76
C PRO A 311 -18.08 -9.96 -11.17
N ASP A 312 -18.33 -10.96 -12.02
CA ASP A 312 -18.17 -12.37 -11.66
C ASP A 312 -16.67 -12.75 -11.53
N ASP A 313 -15.83 -12.19 -12.40
CA ASP A 313 -14.39 -12.46 -12.45
C ASP A 313 -13.60 -11.40 -11.64
N GLN A 314 -12.77 -11.86 -10.70
CA GLN A 314 -11.94 -10.98 -9.86
C GLN A 314 -10.95 -10.07 -10.64
N LYS A 315 -10.52 -10.46 -11.85
CA LYS A 315 -9.64 -9.64 -12.70
C LYS A 315 -10.29 -8.34 -13.19
N ASP A 316 -11.61 -8.25 -13.10
CA ASP A 316 -12.39 -7.09 -13.54
C ASP A 316 -12.78 -6.16 -12.38
N PHE A 317 -12.27 -6.44 -11.18
CA PHE A 317 -12.49 -5.61 -10.00
C PHE A 317 -11.74 -4.29 -10.18
N HIS A 318 -12.47 -3.20 -9.95
CA HIS A 318 -12.04 -1.82 -10.24
C HIS A 318 -12.50 -0.88 -9.14
N TYR A 319 -12.23 -1.27 -7.90
CA TYR A 319 -12.65 -0.55 -6.70
C TYR A 319 -11.47 0.02 -5.93
N GLY A 320 -10.24 -0.29 -6.37
CA GLY A 320 -9.02 0.15 -5.74
C GLY A 320 -8.86 1.67 -5.78
N VAL A 321 -7.83 2.18 -5.11
CA VAL A 321 -7.64 3.63 -4.96
C VAL A 321 -7.63 4.40 -6.28
N LEU A 322 -7.20 3.78 -7.39
CA LEU A 322 -7.14 4.41 -8.72
C LEU A 322 -8.52 4.55 -9.39
N TYR A 323 -9.53 3.81 -8.93
CA TYR A 323 -10.90 3.84 -9.46
C TYR A 323 -11.92 4.38 -8.46
N ALA A 324 -11.58 4.38 -7.18
CA ALA A 324 -12.48 4.80 -6.11
C ALA A 324 -12.99 6.23 -6.31
N ASP A 325 -14.30 6.41 -6.10
CA ASP A 325 -14.90 7.72 -5.90
C ASP A 325 -14.50 8.26 -4.51
N LYS A 326 -14.07 9.52 -4.46
CA LYS A 326 -13.56 10.18 -3.26
C LYS A 326 -14.54 11.16 -2.64
N PHE A 327 -15.60 11.55 -3.34
CA PHE A 327 -16.60 12.47 -2.81
C PHE A 327 -17.48 11.91 -1.69
N PRO A 328 -17.76 10.59 -1.59
CA PRO A 328 -18.50 10.04 -0.46
C PRO A 328 -17.59 9.69 0.73
N VAL A 329 -16.32 10.13 0.76
CA VAL A 329 -15.47 9.93 1.95
C VAL A 329 -16.10 10.65 3.15
N GLY A 330 -16.08 10.01 4.32
CA GLY A 330 -16.80 10.49 5.52
C GLY A 330 -18.24 9.98 5.63
N THR A 331 -18.75 9.25 4.63
CA THR A 331 -20.09 8.64 4.67
C THR A 331 -20.06 7.14 5.01
N ALA A 332 -21.22 6.58 5.34
CA ALA A 332 -21.34 5.17 5.73
C ALA A 332 -21.01 4.21 4.56
N GLY A 333 -20.30 3.12 4.87
CA GLY A 333 -20.01 2.05 3.91
C GLY A 333 -18.85 2.34 2.95
N ILE A 334 -18.01 3.34 3.24
CA ILE A 334 -16.85 3.77 2.43
C ILE A 334 -15.54 3.52 3.22
N PRO A 335 -14.85 2.37 3.01
CA PRO A 335 -13.66 2.00 3.78
C PRO A 335 -12.48 3.01 3.76
N PRO A 336 -12.17 3.69 2.63
CA PRO A 336 -11.08 4.68 2.60
C PRO A 336 -11.23 5.84 3.59
N THR A 337 -12.41 6.06 4.16
CA THR A 337 -12.65 7.04 5.22
C THR A 337 -11.77 6.80 6.44
N LEU A 338 -11.54 5.52 6.81
CA LEU A 338 -10.69 5.14 7.93
C LEU A 338 -9.26 5.68 7.76
N LEU A 339 -8.69 5.51 6.57
CA LEU A 339 -7.36 6.02 6.27
C LEU A 339 -7.34 7.56 6.18
N ALA A 340 -8.36 8.16 5.57
CA ALA A 340 -8.44 9.61 5.46
C ALA A 340 -8.47 10.29 6.84
N GLN A 341 -9.20 9.69 7.80
CA GLN A 341 -9.21 10.14 9.19
C GLN A 341 -7.85 9.97 9.85
N ASP A 342 -7.19 8.81 9.68
CA ASP A 342 -5.85 8.61 10.23
C ASP A 342 -4.85 9.64 9.69
N MET A 343 -4.85 9.92 8.39
CA MET A 343 -3.96 10.90 7.77
C MET A 343 -4.25 12.34 8.20
N LEU A 344 -5.50 12.66 8.57
CA LEU A 344 -5.89 14.00 9.03
C LEU A 344 -5.08 14.42 10.25
N HIS A 345 -4.84 13.51 11.20
CA HIS A 345 -4.09 13.80 12.43
C HIS A 345 -2.61 14.16 12.17
N PHE A 346 -2.07 13.79 11.01
CA PHE A 346 -0.65 13.91 10.68
C PHE A 346 -0.38 14.78 9.45
N LEU A 347 -1.36 15.59 9.03
CA LEU A 347 -1.17 16.51 7.93
C LEU A 347 -0.10 17.55 8.26
N PRO A 348 0.88 17.78 7.36
CA PRO A 348 1.81 18.87 7.56
C PRO A 348 1.06 20.22 7.43
N PRO A 349 1.47 21.26 8.18
CA PRO A 349 0.75 22.54 8.23
C PRO A 349 0.51 23.18 6.86
N TYR A 350 1.49 23.07 5.95
CA TYR A 350 1.39 23.66 4.61
C TYR A 350 0.33 23.01 3.72
N LEU A 351 0.00 21.72 3.94
CA LEU A 351 -1.10 21.06 3.23
C LEU A 351 -2.46 21.43 3.84
N MET A 352 -2.52 21.57 5.16
CA MET A 352 -3.73 22.08 5.82
C MET A 352 -4.06 23.52 5.39
N ASP A 353 -3.06 24.40 5.33
CA ASP A 353 -3.23 25.77 4.88
C ASP A 353 -3.63 25.86 3.41
N TYR A 354 -3.17 24.91 2.59
CA TYR A 354 -3.64 24.74 1.22
C TYR A 354 -5.13 24.35 1.16
N TYR A 355 -5.58 23.39 1.99
CA TYR A 355 -6.98 22.97 2.02
C TYR A 355 -7.93 24.05 2.54
N LYS A 356 -7.54 24.84 3.54
CA LYS A 356 -8.32 25.98 4.06
C LYS A 356 -8.69 27.00 2.99
N GLN A 357 -7.90 27.12 1.94
CA GLN A 357 -8.08 28.10 0.85
C GLN A 357 -8.87 27.53 -0.34
N ARG A 358 -9.38 26.29 -0.23
CA ARG A 358 -10.07 25.57 -1.32
C ARG A 358 -11.45 25.11 -0.86
N CYS A 359 -12.31 24.84 -1.83
CA CYS A 359 -13.60 24.17 -1.66
C CYS A 359 -14.39 24.65 -0.42
N ARG A 360 -14.60 23.80 0.59
CA ARG A 360 -15.29 24.14 1.84
C ARG A 360 -14.35 24.33 3.02
N GLY A 361 -13.08 24.64 2.76
CA GLY A 361 -12.07 24.86 3.78
C GLY A 361 -11.83 23.60 4.60
N GLU A 362 -12.05 23.67 5.92
CA GLU A 362 -11.87 22.53 6.82
C GLU A 362 -13.08 21.57 6.81
N ASP A 363 -14.25 22.01 6.37
CA ASP A 363 -15.49 21.22 6.45
C ASP A 363 -15.47 19.95 5.57
N ASP A 364 -14.75 20.00 4.44
CA ASP A 364 -14.60 18.88 3.51
C ASP A 364 -13.17 18.33 3.46
N VAL A 365 -12.38 18.53 4.52
CA VAL A 365 -10.96 18.16 4.56
C VAL A 365 -10.73 16.68 4.24
N LEU A 366 -11.61 15.77 4.67
CA LEU A 366 -11.48 14.33 4.38
C LEU A 366 -11.62 14.02 2.88
N ASN A 367 -12.48 14.76 2.16
CA ASN A 367 -12.62 14.61 0.71
C ASN A 367 -11.35 15.11 0.01
N GLN A 368 -10.84 16.28 0.42
CA GLN A 368 -9.61 16.85 -0.12
C GLN A 368 -8.40 15.92 0.13
N ILE A 369 -8.28 15.35 1.34
CA ILE A 369 -7.31 14.29 1.68
C ILE A 369 -7.47 13.10 0.73
N GLY A 370 -8.70 12.62 0.52
CA GLY A 370 -8.99 11.48 -0.34
C GLY A 370 -8.57 11.69 -1.80
N VAL A 371 -8.80 12.89 -2.35
CA VAL A 371 -8.38 13.28 -3.70
C VAL A 371 -6.87 13.42 -3.80
N THR A 372 -6.23 14.08 -2.83
CA THR A 372 -4.77 14.22 -2.76
C THR A 372 -4.08 12.85 -2.66
N PHE A 373 -4.59 11.98 -1.80
CA PHE A 373 -4.10 10.61 -1.66
C PHE A 373 -4.26 9.82 -2.96
N GLN A 374 -5.38 9.98 -3.68
CA GLN A 374 -5.55 9.34 -4.98
C GLN A 374 -4.51 9.82 -6.00
N ARG A 375 -4.22 11.13 -6.07
CA ARG A 375 -3.16 11.68 -6.93
C ARG A 375 -1.79 11.09 -6.58
N SER A 376 -1.48 10.97 -5.29
CA SER A 376 -0.22 10.40 -4.84
C SER A 376 -0.10 8.92 -5.18
N MET A 377 -1.19 8.15 -5.12
CA MET A 377 -1.19 6.74 -5.52
C MET A 377 -1.06 6.55 -7.04
N TYR A 378 -1.51 7.50 -7.88
CA TYR A 378 -1.13 7.52 -9.30
C TYR A 378 0.38 7.74 -9.49
N CYS A 379 1.02 8.57 -8.66
CA CYS A 379 2.48 8.74 -8.67
C CYS A 379 3.20 7.43 -8.28
N VAL A 380 2.80 6.80 -7.17
CA VAL A 380 3.35 5.51 -6.73
C VAL A 380 3.17 4.43 -7.81
N THR A 381 1.98 4.34 -8.41
CA THR A 381 1.73 3.38 -9.49
C THR A 381 2.59 3.68 -10.72
N SER A 382 2.86 4.96 -11.01
CA SER A 382 3.80 5.33 -12.09
C SER A 382 5.22 4.85 -11.80
N ALA A 383 5.68 4.96 -10.55
CA ALA A 383 6.98 4.42 -10.13
C ALA A 383 7.04 2.90 -10.36
N VAL A 384 5.98 2.16 -10.01
CA VAL A 384 5.90 0.71 -10.26
C VAL A 384 5.96 0.39 -11.75
N ILE A 385 5.22 1.13 -12.59
CA ILE A 385 5.25 0.97 -14.05
C ILE A 385 6.66 1.24 -14.60
N GLN A 386 7.34 2.29 -14.13
CA GLN A 386 8.71 2.61 -14.55
C GLN A 386 9.72 1.56 -14.08
N ALA A 387 9.59 1.05 -12.85
CA ALA A 387 10.42 -0.01 -12.32
C ALA A 387 10.25 -1.31 -13.13
N LEU A 388 9.01 -1.72 -13.41
CA LEU A 388 8.71 -2.88 -14.25
C LEU A 388 9.28 -2.75 -15.66
N ARG A 389 9.09 -1.59 -16.31
CA ARG A 389 9.71 -1.31 -17.61
C ARG A 389 11.23 -1.42 -17.55
N THR A 390 11.85 -0.88 -16.51
CA THR A 390 13.31 -0.96 -16.33
C THR A 390 13.78 -2.40 -16.10
N ALA A 391 13.00 -3.22 -15.40
CA ALA A 391 13.35 -4.62 -15.11
C ALA A 391 13.15 -5.55 -16.31
N LEU A 392 12.17 -5.28 -17.17
CA LEU A 392 11.71 -6.23 -18.20
C LEU A 392 11.97 -5.78 -19.63
N LEU A 393 12.23 -4.49 -19.85
CA LEU A 393 12.32 -3.88 -21.18
C LEU A 393 13.58 -3.03 -21.29
N TYR A 394 13.50 -1.92 -22.03
CA TYR A 394 14.65 -1.15 -22.48
C TYR A 394 14.75 0.20 -21.76
N PRO A 395 15.96 0.79 -21.66
CA PRO A 395 16.13 2.18 -21.23
C PRO A 395 15.31 3.17 -22.08
N LEU A 396 14.93 4.31 -21.51
CA LEU A 396 14.13 5.33 -22.20
C LEU A 396 14.93 6.09 -23.27
N ASP A 397 16.25 6.13 -23.13
CA ASP A 397 17.18 6.80 -24.03
C ASP A 397 17.73 5.90 -25.15
N ASP A 398 17.26 4.64 -25.22
CA ASP A 398 17.73 3.64 -26.18
C ASP A 398 17.70 4.17 -27.64
N PRO A 399 18.79 4.03 -28.41
CA PRO A 399 18.85 4.51 -29.79
C PRO A 399 17.99 3.69 -30.76
N ASN A 400 17.64 2.44 -30.45
CA ASN A 400 16.90 1.55 -31.32
C ASN A 400 15.39 1.88 -31.30
N PRO A 401 14.80 2.31 -32.43
CA PRO A 401 13.37 2.62 -32.48
C PRO A 401 12.47 1.42 -32.16
N LYS A 402 12.94 0.18 -32.34
CA LYS A 402 12.17 -1.02 -31.96
C LYS A 402 12.07 -1.16 -30.44
N HIS A 403 13.14 -0.84 -29.71
CA HIS A 403 13.16 -0.88 -28.25
C HIS A 403 12.19 0.16 -27.66
N LEU A 404 12.22 1.38 -28.20
CA LEU A 404 11.27 2.43 -27.79
C LEU A 404 9.82 2.08 -28.13
N LYS A 405 9.56 1.41 -29.26
CA LYS A 405 8.22 0.90 -29.59
C LYS A 405 7.76 -0.17 -28.60
N ALA A 406 8.65 -1.03 -28.12
CA ALA A 406 8.33 -2.03 -27.09
C ALA A 406 7.97 -1.34 -25.76
N ASN A 407 8.73 -0.33 -25.34
CA ASN A 407 8.40 0.49 -24.18
C ASN A 407 7.03 1.17 -24.32
N ARG A 408 6.75 1.76 -25.49
CA ARG A 408 5.43 2.36 -25.77
C ARG A 408 4.31 1.34 -25.65
N ALA A 409 4.43 0.19 -26.30
CA ALA A 409 3.41 -0.86 -26.25
C ALA A 409 3.16 -1.32 -24.80
N PHE A 410 4.22 -1.43 -23.99
CA PHE A 410 4.07 -1.69 -22.57
C PHE A 410 3.31 -0.58 -21.84
N PHE A 411 3.71 0.69 -21.99
CA PHE A 411 2.98 1.80 -21.37
C PHE A 411 1.53 1.87 -21.83
N GLU A 412 1.26 1.74 -23.13
CA GLU A 412 -0.10 1.70 -23.68
C GLU A 412 -0.91 0.57 -23.04
N SER A 413 -0.35 -0.65 -22.94
CA SER A 413 -1.03 -1.77 -22.27
C SER A 413 -1.32 -1.53 -20.78
N GLN A 414 -0.46 -0.79 -20.07
CA GLN A 414 -0.72 -0.42 -18.67
C GLN A 414 -1.85 0.61 -18.59
N ILE A 415 -1.88 1.58 -19.51
CA ILE A 415 -2.91 2.60 -19.52
C ILE A 415 -4.25 2.07 -20.06
N ASP A 416 -4.25 1.10 -20.97
CA ASP A 416 -5.45 0.43 -21.49
C ASP A 416 -6.33 -0.14 -20.37
N ARG A 417 -5.74 -0.50 -19.23
CA ARG A 417 -6.46 -0.95 -18.02
C ARG A 417 -7.50 0.08 -17.55
N PHE A 418 -7.23 1.37 -17.71
CA PHE A 418 -8.13 2.48 -17.37
C PHE A 418 -9.15 2.80 -18.47
N CYS A 419 -9.01 2.20 -19.66
CA CYS A 419 -9.85 2.45 -20.84
C CYS A 419 -10.94 1.38 -21.01
N ARG A 420 -10.86 0.29 -20.24
CA ARG A 420 -11.75 -0.87 -20.31
C ARG A 420 -13.24 -0.48 -20.13
N PRO A 421 -14.14 -0.82 -21.07
CA PRO A 421 -15.55 -0.44 -20.95
C PRO A 421 -16.36 -1.39 -20.05
N GLU A 422 -15.86 -2.60 -19.77
CA GLU A 422 -16.57 -3.60 -18.98
C GLU A 422 -16.96 -3.04 -17.60
N TYR A 423 -18.18 -3.32 -17.14
CA TYR A 423 -18.71 -2.86 -15.84
C TYR A 423 -18.58 -1.34 -15.58
N GLY A 424 -18.38 -0.53 -16.63
CA GLY A 424 -18.15 0.91 -16.50
C GLY A 424 -16.77 1.28 -15.95
N MET A 425 -15.78 0.39 -16.01
CA MET A 425 -14.41 0.60 -15.52
C MET A 425 -13.80 1.93 -16.00
N LYS A 426 -13.91 2.24 -17.30
CA LYS A 426 -13.41 3.50 -17.88
C LYS A 426 -14.04 4.77 -17.31
N TYR A 427 -15.26 4.67 -16.77
CA TYR A 427 -15.96 5.79 -16.14
C TYR A 427 -15.61 5.91 -14.66
N ALA A 428 -15.23 4.80 -14.02
CA ALA A 428 -14.72 4.77 -12.65
C ALA A 428 -13.26 5.24 -12.57
N ALA A 429 -12.44 4.94 -13.58
CA ALA A 429 -11.03 5.31 -13.61
C ALA A 429 -10.83 6.82 -13.47
N ARG A 430 -10.06 7.25 -12.46
CA ARG A 430 -9.83 8.68 -12.17
C ARG A 430 -8.66 9.28 -12.94
N LEU A 431 -8.07 8.53 -13.88
CA LEU A 431 -6.88 8.94 -14.63
C LEU A 431 -7.14 10.23 -15.40
N ARG A 432 -8.33 10.43 -15.97
CA ARG A 432 -8.70 11.67 -16.67
C ARG A 432 -8.91 12.83 -15.70
N ASN A 433 -9.55 12.59 -14.56
CA ASN A 433 -9.87 13.61 -13.55
C ASN A 433 -8.59 14.22 -12.97
N ILE A 434 -7.63 13.39 -12.56
CA ILE A 434 -6.37 13.83 -11.92
C ILE A 434 -5.44 14.61 -12.86
N GLN A 435 -5.71 14.66 -14.17
CA GLN A 435 -4.96 15.49 -15.12
C GLN A 435 -5.24 16.98 -14.96
N THR A 436 -6.37 17.32 -14.37
CA THR A 436 -6.84 18.70 -14.25
C THR A 436 -6.66 19.20 -12.82
N PRO A 437 -6.41 20.50 -12.62
CA PRO A 437 -6.41 21.09 -11.28
C PRO A 437 -7.81 21.21 -10.68
N ASP A 438 -8.88 20.98 -11.45
CA ASP A 438 -10.28 21.18 -11.03
C ASP A 438 -10.87 19.98 -10.28
N TYR A 439 -10.24 18.81 -10.36
CA TYR A 439 -10.58 17.66 -9.53
C TYR A 439 -9.98 17.85 -8.13
N ARG A 440 -10.81 18.31 -7.19
CA ARG A 440 -10.46 18.68 -5.83
C ARG A 440 -11.45 18.09 -4.84
#